data_AF-A0A931VRC6-F1
#
_entry.id   AF-A0A931VRC6-F1
#
_cell.length_a   1.000
_cell.length_b   1.000
_cell.length_c   1.000
_cell.angle_alpha   90.00
_cell.angle_beta   90.00
_cell.angle_gamma   90.00
#
_symmetry.space_group_name_H-M   'P 1'
#
loop_
_entity.id
_entity.type
_entity.pdbx_description
1 polymer ?
#
loop_
_entity_poly.entity_id
_entity_poly.type
_entity_poly.pdbx_seq_one_letter_code
_entity_poly.pdbx_strand_id
1 'polypeptide(L)' 'MSNHNHHHHEMKVYGEVKLFSGTGSPILAGKIAEYLGAPLCDYEMIEFPNENLFVKLRQSVRGQDVYLIQHTASPV' A
#
# COMPACT_ATOMS: atom_id res chain seq x y z
N MET A 1 13.27 27.10 5.53
CA MET A 1 13.84 25.76 5.75
C MET A 1 13.37 24.90 4.60
N SER A 2 14.29 24.62 3.69
CA SER A 2 14.01 24.17 2.31
C SER A 2 13.72 22.67 2.26
N ASN A 3 12.48 22.29 1.93
CA ASN A 3 12.20 20.90 1.56
C ASN A 3 12.58 20.67 0.10
N HIS A 4 13.63 19.89 -0.09
CA HIS A 4 14.07 19.40 -1.39
C HIS A 4 12.99 18.48 -1.99
N ASN A 5 12.28 18.98 -2.98
CA ASN A 5 11.44 18.15 -3.83
C ASN A 5 12.35 17.45 -4.84
N HIS A 6 12.80 16.25 -4.51
CA HIS A 6 13.48 15.37 -5.47
C HIS A 6 12.46 14.88 -6.50
N HIS A 7 12.22 15.70 -7.53
CA HIS A 7 11.60 15.26 -8.75
C HIS A 7 12.64 14.51 -9.59
N HIS A 8 12.84 13.23 -9.33
CA HIS A 8 13.47 12.35 -10.31
C HIS A 8 12.49 12.17 -11.47
N HIS A 9 12.73 12.93 -12.54
CA HIS A 9 12.08 12.78 -13.83
C HIS A 9 12.63 11.53 -14.52
N GLU A 10 12.11 10.37 -14.13
CA GLU A 10 12.20 9.15 -14.92
C GLU A 10 10.85 9.01 -15.62
N MET A 11 10.83 8.59 -16.89
CA MET A 11 9.62 8.46 -17.69
C MET A 11 8.77 7.32 -17.13
N LYS A 12 8.03 7.58 -16.04
CA LYS A 12 7.25 6.56 -15.37
C LYS A 12 6.01 6.26 -16.22
N VAL A 13 5.93 5.02 -16.69
CA VAL A 13 4.75 4.44 -17.32
C VAL A 13 3.55 4.43 -16.34
N TYR A 14 3.83 4.53 -15.03
CA TYR A 14 2.87 4.52 -13.92
C TYR A 14 3.03 5.75 -13.01
N GLY A 15 2.02 6.07 -12.21
CA GLY A 15 1.98 7.24 -11.32
C GLY A 15 2.86 7.13 -10.07
N GLU A 16 2.42 7.76 -8.98
CA GLU A 16 3.13 7.67 -7.70
C GLU A 16 3.06 6.26 -7.11
N VAL A 17 4.04 5.90 -6.28
CA VAL A 17 4.04 4.63 -5.57
C VAL A 17 2.96 4.66 -4.50
N LYS A 18 2.09 3.66 -4.50
CA LYS A 18 1.05 3.44 -3.49
C LYS A 18 1.29 2.10 -2.82
N LEU A 19 1.61 2.15 -1.52
CA LEU A 19 1.83 0.96 -0.72
C LEU A 19 0.58 0.61 0.08
N PHE A 20 0.15 -0.64 0.02
CA PHE A 20 -0.90 -1.20 0.87
C PHE A 20 -0.34 -2.36 1.69
N SER A 21 -0.87 -2.55 2.89
CA SER A 21 -0.61 -3.76 3.69
C SER A 21 -1.86 -4.62 3.71
N GLY A 22 -1.69 -5.93 3.60
CA GLY A 22 -2.71 -6.87 4.05
C GLY A 22 -2.64 -7.10 5.57
N THR A 23 -3.48 -8.00 6.07
CA THR A 23 -3.56 -8.37 7.50
C THR A 23 -2.39 -9.21 7.99
N GLY A 24 -1.67 -9.88 7.10
CA GLY A 24 -0.63 -10.86 7.44
C GLY A 24 0.73 -10.25 7.78
N SER A 25 0.97 -8.96 7.52
CA SER A 25 2.27 -8.32 7.78
C SER A 25 2.25 -6.79 7.99
N PRO A 26 1.35 -6.23 8.83
CA PRO A 26 1.26 -4.78 9.03
C PRO A 26 2.55 -4.15 9.57
N ILE A 27 3.27 -4.85 10.46
CA ILE A 27 4.52 -4.35 11.06
C ILE A 27 5.64 -4.25 10.01
N LEU A 28 5.80 -5.29 9.18
CA LEU A 28 6.80 -5.30 8.13
C LEU A 28 6.48 -4.24 7.06
N ALA A 29 5.22 -4.15 6.65
CA ALA A 29 4.76 -3.15 5.70
C ALA A 29 5.04 -1.73 6.20
N GLY A 30 4.81 -1.45 7.48
CA GLY A 30 5.17 -0.17 8.11
C GLY A 30 6.67 0.14 8.03
N LYS A 31 7.54 -0.83 8.30
CA LYS A 31 9.00 -0.65 8.19
C LYS A 31 9.45 -0.40 6.75
N ILE A 32 8.84 -1.08 5.78
CA ILE A 32 9.12 -0.86 4.36
C ILE A 32 8.68 0.55 3.94
N ALA A 33 7.48 0.97 4.37
CA ALA A 33 6.95 2.30 4.13
C ALA A 33 7.85 3.41 4.71
N GLU A 34 8.33 3.22 5.95
CA GLU A 34 9.27 4.13 6.61
C GLU A 34 10.60 4.20 5.86
N TYR A 35 11.18 3.05 5.50
CA TYR A 35 12.44 2.98 4.75
C TYR A 35 12.36 3.66 3.38
N LEU A 36 11.22 3.52 2.68
CA LEU A 36 10.99 4.12 1.36
C LEU A 36 10.50 5.57 1.43
N GLY A 37 10.15 6.09 2.61
CA GLY A 37 9.52 7.41 2.77
C GLY A 37 8.13 7.50 2.11
N ALA A 38 7.45 6.37 1.91
CA ALA A 38 6.15 6.29 1.25
C ALA A 38 5.12 5.69 2.22
N PRO A 39 4.17 6.46 2.77
CA PRO A 39 3.24 5.96 3.78
C PRO A 39 2.28 4.90 3.22
N LEU A 40 1.84 3.99 4.09
CA LEU A 40 0.80 3.02 3.76
C LEU A 40 -0.53 3.74 3.47
N CYS A 41 -1.20 3.27 2.43
CA CYS A 41 -2.51 3.75 2.00
C CYS A 41 -3.62 3.16 2.87
N ASP A 42 -4.60 3.99 3.22
CA ASP A 42 -5.75 3.59 4.03
C ASP A 42 -6.76 2.76 3.21
N TYR A 43 -7.36 1.76 3.85
CA TYR A 43 -8.38 0.89 3.29
C TYR A 43 -9.30 0.36 4.40
N GLU A 44 -10.50 -0.04 4.01
CA GLU A 44 -11.46 -0.73 4.86
C GLU A 44 -11.51 -2.20 4.48
N MET A 45 -11.56 -3.08 5.48
CA MET A 45 -11.69 -4.52 5.30
C MET A 45 -12.75 -5.08 6.24
N ILE A 46 -13.62 -5.91 5.69
CA ILE A 46 -14.68 -6.59 6.42
C ILE A 46 -14.59 -8.08 6.06
N GLU A 47 -14.46 -8.91 7.09
CA GLU A 47 -14.62 -10.35 6.97
C GLU A 47 -16.06 -10.71 7.33
N PHE A 48 -16.77 -11.32 6.39
CA PHE A 48 -18.15 -11.76 6.60
C PHE A 48 -18.16 -13.14 7.28
N PRO A 49 -19.25 -13.51 7.98
CA PRO A 49 -19.36 -14.83 8.64
C PRO A 49 -19.24 -16.04 7.70
N ASN A 50 -19.35 -15.84 6.39
CA ASN A 50 -19.14 -16.87 5.37
C ASN A 50 -17.72 -16.86 4.79
N GLU A 51 -16.75 -16.27 5.51
CA GLU A 51 -15.33 -16.19 5.16
C GLU A 51 -15.02 -15.33 3.92
N ASN A 52 -16.03 -14.65 3.36
CA ASN A 52 -15.78 -13.70 2.28
C ASN A 52 -15.13 -12.41 2.82
N LEU A 53 -14.15 -11.92 2.08
CA LEU A 53 -13.49 -10.65 2.36
C LEU A 53 -14.02 -9.54 1.46
N PHE A 54 -14.47 -8.44 2.06
CA PHE A 54 -14.73 -7.18 1.37
C PHE A 54 -13.61 -6.21 1.67
N VAL A 55 -13.02 -5.63 0.62
CA VAL A 55 -11.94 -4.64 0.72
C VAL A 55 -12.32 -3.41 -0.08
N LYS A 56 -12.22 -2.24 0.55
CA LYS A 56 -12.49 -0.94 -0.07
C LYS A 56 -11.32 0.01 0.16
N LEU A 57 -10.65 0.38 -0.93
CA LEU A 57 -9.61 1.40 -0.89
C LEU A 57 -10.26 2.78 -0.65
N ARG A 58 -9.65 3.61 0.20
CA ARG A 58 -10.18 4.96 0.50
C ARG A 58 -9.72 6.05 -0.46
N GLN A 59 -8.97 5.67 -1.49
CA GLN A 59 -8.50 6.57 -2.54
C GLN A 59 -8.44 5.84 -3.88
N SER A 60 -8.50 6.60 -4.97
CA SER A 60 -8.28 6.05 -6.31
C SER A 60 -6.82 5.68 -6.50
N VAL A 61 -6.59 4.50 -7.08
CA VAL A 61 -5.26 4.02 -7.47
C VAL A 61 -5.08 3.95 -8.99
N ARG A 62 -6.02 4.51 -9.75
CA ARG A 62 -5.97 4.48 -11.22
C ARG A 62 -4.72 5.17 -11.72
N GLY A 63 -3.95 4.46 -12.55
CA GLY A 63 -2.72 4.97 -13.13
C GLY A 63 -1.60 5.19 -12.10
N GLN A 64 -1.71 4.63 -10.90
CA GLN A 64 -0.64 4.64 -9.89
C GLN A 64 0.18 3.34 -9.95
N ASP A 65 1.38 3.35 -9.39
CA ASP A 65 2.20 2.15 -9.25
C ASP A 65 1.92 1.52 -7.87
N VAL A 66 1.19 0.40 -7.85
CA VAL A 66 0.57 -0.12 -6.63
C VAL A 66 1.25 -1.40 -6.18
N TYR A 67 1.65 -1.44 -4.91
CA TYR A 67 2.25 -2.60 -4.28
C TYR A 67 1.44 -3.00 -3.04
N LEU A 68 1.10 -4.28 -2.95
CA LEU A 68 0.46 -4.89 -1.79
C LEU A 68 1.47 -5.77 -1.05
N ILE A 69 1.69 -5.48 0.23
CA ILE A 69 2.57 -6.24 1.10
C ILE A 69 1.70 -7.16 1.93
N GLN A 70 1.81 -8.46 1.69
CA GLN A 70 1.02 -9.48 2.38
C GLN A 70 1.86 -10.75 2.56
N HIS A 71 1.71 -11.40 3.71
CA HIS A 71 2.24 -12.73 3.94
C HIS A 71 1.17 -13.77 3.65
N THR A 72 1.57 -14.93 3.12
CA THR A 72 0.66 -16.00 2.68
C THR A 72 0.76 -17.26 3.54
N ALA A 73 1.36 -17.21 4.73
CA ALA A 73 1.26 -18.33 5.66
C ALA A 73 -0.14 -18.45 6.25
N SER A 74 -0.46 -19.65 6.72
CA SER A 74 -1.74 -19.98 7.33
C SER A 74 -2.04 -19.08 8.54
N PRO A 75 -3.32 -18.72 8.75
CA PRO A 75 -4.47 -18.98 7.89
C PRO A 75 -4.45 -18.10 6.63
N VAL A 76 -4.89 -18.68 5.50
CA VAL A 76 -5.12 -17.93 4.26
C VAL A 76 -6.54 -17.42 4.19
#